data_AF-A0A2G9NV08-F1
#
_entry.id   AF-A0A2G9NV08-F1
#
_cell.length_a   1.000
_cell.length_b   1.000
_cell.length_c   1.000
_cell.angle_alpha   90.00
_cell.angle_beta   90.00
_cell.angle_gamma   90.00
#
_symmetry.space_group_name_H-M   'P 1'
#
loop_
_entity.id
_entity.type
_entity.pdbx_description
1 polymer ?
#
loop_
_entity_poly.entity_id
_entity_poly.type
_entity_poly.pdbx_seq_one_letter_code
_entity_poly.pdbx_strand_id
1 'polypeptide(L)'
;MERCKESIPEGMTMSEEDIHSYSSACVKSLFVIDKEQPESMVCLLRGGYPPTVVVDTLAREFLDVDLNPMLIPTSDFLKNKHQLVRVLTDQLVRKASCNDHNRGRVITIDTAITGSSSRQFLREFNDGFETVVRRNEYSEIPVSLDYVLIRFWDKRPDRGSKTKIKSDVKTRYDSITDVSGEEVRHRLRFKNYNFGVRSLISEDNPLLLGIDYPYTFEKGENGGIHGQKSEYTQQVEVSVPITVSRNDGTNNVYQPKLNQSTGDLFLELILDDSRELI
;
A
#
# COMPACT_ATOMS: atom_id res chain seq x y z
N MET A 1 -35.49 8.14 -22.19
CA MET A 1 -34.64 8.10 -20.98
C MET A 1 -34.87 6.76 -20.32
N GLU A 2 -34.20 5.73 -20.79
CA GLU A 2 -34.17 4.44 -20.11
C GLU A 2 -33.13 4.53 -19.00
N ARG A 3 -33.56 4.35 -17.75
CA ARG A 3 -32.64 4.16 -16.63
C ARG A 3 -31.89 2.85 -16.89
N CYS A 4 -30.57 2.92 -17.04
CA CYS A 4 -29.71 1.75 -16.93
C CYS A 4 -30.11 1.01 -15.66
N LYS A 5 -30.56 -0.24 -15.80
CA LYS A 5 -30.63 -1.18 -14.69
C LYS A 5 -29.18 -1.40 -14.26
N GLU A 6 -28.76 -0.74 -13.19
CA GLU A 6 -27.52 -1.08 -12.51
C GLU A 6 -27.69 -2.52 -12.02
N SER A 7 -27.04 -3.47 -12.71
CA SER A 7 -26.93 -4.83 -12.23
C SER A 7 -26.20 -4.77 -10.90
N ILE A 8 -26.80 -5.33 -9.85
CA ILE A 8 -26.11 -5.59 -8.58
C ILE A 8 -24.82 -6.33 -8.94
N PRO A 9 -23.65 -5.85 -8.48
CA PRO A 9 -22.38 -6.48 -8.81
C PRO A 9 -22.40 -7.93 -8.36
N GLU A 10 -22.01 -8.86 -9.24
CA GLU A 10 -21.79 -10.26 -8.86
C GLU A 10 -20.74 -10.27 -7.74
N GLY A 11 -21.07 -10.89 -6.60
CA GLY A 11 -20.20 -10.94 -5.43
C GLY A 11 -18.83 -11.57 -5.74
N MET A 12 -17.87 -11.35 -4.85
CA MET A 12 -16.53 -11.91 -5.00
C MET A 12 -16.54 -13.40 -4.63
N THR A 13 -15.94 -14.27 -5.43
CA THR A 13 -15.77 -15.69 -5.08
C THR A 13 -14.28 -16.00 -4.86
N MET A 14 -13.97 -16.65 -3.74
CA MET A 14 -12.63 -17.11 -3.38
C MET A 14 -12.67 -18.59 -3.00
N SER A 15 -11.62 -19.34 -3.32
CA SER A 15 -11.47 -20.69 -2.75
C SER A 15 -10.93 -20.61 -1.32
N GLU A 16 -11.19 -21.64 -0.52
CA GLU A 16 -10.58 -21.81 0.81
C GLU A 16 -9.05 -21.72 0.75
N GLU A 17 -8.45 -22.28 -0.30
CA GLU A 17 -7.01 -22.20 -0.52
C GLU A 17 -6.52 -20.78 -0.89
N ASP A 18 -7.38 -19.93 -1.46
CA ASP A 18 -7.07 -18.50 -1.65
C ASP A 18 -7.03 -17.79 -0.30
N ILE A 19 -8.06 -17.97 0.53
CA ILE A 19 -8.14 -17.39 1.88
C ILE A 19 -6.90 -17.78 2.69
N HIS A 20 -6.60 -19.07 2.78
CA HIS A 20 -5.44 -19.56 3.51
C HIS A 20 -4.11 -18.98 2.99
N SER A 21 -3.96 -18.82 1.67
CA SER A 21 -2.76 -18.23 1.10
C SER A 21 -2.60 -16.74 1.44
N TYR A 22 -3.70 -16.00 1.53
CA TYR A 22 -3.73 -14.61 1.96
C TYR A 22 -3.44 -14.48 3.46
N SER A 23 -4.04 -15.31 4.31
CA SER A 23 -3.77 -15.38 5.74
C SER A 23 -2.29 -15.59 6.01
N SER A 24 -1.70 -16.61 5.36
CA SER A 24 -0.27 -16.89 5.47
C SER A 24 0.60 -15.72 5.02
N ALA A 25 0.22 -14.99 3.96
CA ALA A 25 0.96 -13.82 3.48
C ALA A 25 0.84 -12.62 4.43
N CYS A 26 -0.34 -12.40 5.04
CA CYS A 26 -0.57 -11.35 6.02
C CYS A 26 0.23 -11.60 7.30
N VAL A 27 0.19 -12.82 7.85
CA VAL A 27 1.02 -13.21 9.01
C VAL A 27 2.51 -13.06 8.69
N LYS A 28 2.96 -13.47 7.50
CA LYS A 28 4.35 -13.26 7.07
C LYS A 28 4.76 -11.80 6.97
N SER A 29 3.80 -10.91 6.70
CA SER A 29 4.03 -9.47 6.66
C SER A 29 4.30 -8.90 8.05
N LEU A 30 3.73 -9.49 9.11
CA LEU A 30 4.05 -9.12 10.50
C LEU A 30 5.51 -9.36 10.83
N PHE A 31 6.09 -10.50 10.44
CA PHE A 31 7.53 -10.72 10.63
C PHE A 31 8.39 -9.68 9.91
N VAL A 32 7.93 -9.16 8.77
CA VAL A 32 8.62 -8.07 8.07
C VAL A 32 8.47 -6.76 8.85
N ILE A 33 7.28 -6.45 9.35
CA ILE A 33 7.04 -5.24 10.16
C ILE A 33 7.87 -5.28 11.44
N ASP A 34 7.88 -6.39 12.17
CA ASP A 34 8.68 -6.57 13.38
C ASP A 34 10.19 -6.46 13.09
N LYS A 35 10.66 -7.08 12.01
CA LYS A 35 12.07 -7.00 11.61
C LYS A 35 12.47 -5.60 11.16
N GLU A 36 11.63 -4.96 10.36
CA GLU A 36 11.98 -3.70 9.70
C GLU A 36 11.65 -2.50 10.58
N GLN A 37 10.68 -2.58 11.49
CA GLN A 37 10.23 -1.49 12.36
C GLN A 37 9.91 -0.21 11.53
N PRO A 38 8.93 -0.26 10.61
CA PRO A 38 8.55 0.92 9.83
C PRO A 38 7.85 1.96 10.71
N GLU A 39 8.04 3.24 10.38
CA GLU A 39 7.43 4.36 11.12
C GLU A 39 6.12 4.82 10.49
N SER A 40 5.88 4.44 9.24
CA SER A 40 4.70 4.81 8.45
C SER A 40 4.38 3.70 7.46
N MET A 41 3.10 3.54 7.16
CA MET A 41 2.62 2.69 6.07
C MET A 41 2.01 3.51 4.94
N VAL A 42 2.17 3.04 3.70
CA VAL A 42 1.55 3.61 2.51
C VAL A 42 0.70 2.53 1.87
N CYS A 43 -0.57 2.84 1.64
CA CYS A 43 -1.52 1.97 0.97
C CYS A 43 -1.78 2.49 -0.44
N LEU A 44 -1.35 1.75 -1.45
CA LEU A 44 -1.73 2.02 -2.84
C LEU A 44 -3.16 1.48 -3.06
N LEU A 45 -4.14 2.37 -3.28
CA LEU A 45 -5.57 2.07 -3.36
C LEU A 45 -5.96 1.36 -4.68
N ARG A 46 -5.47 0.13 -4.85
CA ARG A 46 -6.00 -0.93 -5.75
C ARG A 46 -6.30 -2.15 -4.89
N GLY A 47 -6.03 -3.34 -5.40
CA GLY A 47 -6.00 -4.57 -4.59
C GLY A 47 -5.03 -4.55 -3.40
N GLY A 48 -4.22 -3.50 -3.19
CA GLY A 48 -3.37 -3.36 -2.00
C GLY A 48 -4.15 -2.97 -0.74
N TYR A 49 -5.37 -2.45 -0.88
CA TYR A 49 -6.17 -1.98 0.26
C TYR A 49 -6.60 -3.12 1.21
N PRO A 50 -7.25 -4.21 0.75
CA PRO A 50 -7.66 -5.30 1.65
C PRO A 50 -6.51 -5.86 2.50
N PRO A 51 -5.34 -6.27 1.94
CA PRO A 51 -4.26 -6.77 2.78
C PRO A 51 -3.58 -5.70 3.63
N THR A 52 -3.66 -4.42 3.25
CA THR A 52 -3.18 -3.32 4.11
C THR A 52 -4.01 -3.23 5.39
N VAL A 53 -5.34 -3.26 5.28
CA VAL A 53 -6.25 -3.24 6.44
C VAL A 53 -5.97 -4.42 7.37
N VAL A 54 -5.80 -5.62 6.80
CA VAL A 54 -5.50 -6.83 7.56
C VAL A 54 -4.18 -6.69 8.31
N VAL A 55 -3.11 -6.36 7.60
CA VAL A 55 -1.77 -6.32 8.20
C VAL A 55 -1.63 -5.19 9.21
N ASP A 56 -2.23 -4.02 8.96
CA ASP A 56 -2.25 -2.91 9.93
C ASP A 56 -3.00 -3.29 11.22
N THR A 57 -4.14 -3.98 11.09
CA THR A 57 -4.90 -4.47 12.25
C THR A 57 -4.10 -5.49 13.05
N LEU A 58 -3.51 -6.47 12.36
CA LEU A 58 -2.70 -7.50 12.99
C LEU A 58 -1.43 -6.92 13.63
N ALA A 59 -0.80 -5.90 13.03
CA ALA A 59 0.37 -5.24 13.61
C ALA A 59 0.02 -4.51 14.92
N ARG A 60 -1.15 -3.84 14.96
CA ARG A 60 -1.65 -3.23 16.20
C ARG A 60 -1.96 -4.26 17.28
N GLU A 61 -2.61 -5.37 16.92
CA GLU A 61 -3.02 -6.39 17.89
C GLU A 61 -1.84 -7.20 18.44
N PHE A 62 -0.88 -7.60 17.58
CA PHE A 62 0.15 -8.56 17.95
C PHE A 62 1.54 -7.97 18.15
N LEU A 63 1.83 -6.78 17.59
CA LEU A 63 3.13 -6.13 17.71
C LEU A 63 3.09 -4.81 18.50
N ASP A 64 1.90 -4.33 18.90
CA ASP A 64 1.70 -3.00 19.50
C ASP A 64 2.27 -1.87 18.62
N VAL A 65 2.13 -2.02 17.29
CA VAL A 65 2.61 -1.04 16.30
C VAL A 65 1.42 -0.43 15.56
N ASP A 66 1.27 0.89 15.66
CA ASP A 66 0.29 1.67 14.90
C ASP A 66 0.95 2.39 13.72
N LEU A 67 0.69 1.90 12.49
CA LEU A 67 1.35 2.40 11.29
C LEU A 67 0.62 3.54 10.58
N ASN A 68 -0.65 3.80 10.95
CA ASN A 68 -1.50 4.85 10.38
C ASN A 68 -1.36 4.99 8.85
N PRO A 69 -1.90 4.04 8.06
CA PRO A 69 -1.61 3.95 6.64
C PRO A 69 -2.08 5.20 5.86
N MET A 70 -1.14 5.80 5.13
CA MET A 70 -1.44 6.86 4.17
C MET A 70 -2.01 6.26 2.89
N LEU A 71 -3.26 6.60 2.59
CA LEU A 71 -3.96 6.07 1.41
C LEU A 71 -3.60 6.89 0.17
N ILE A 72 -3.13 6.21 -0.89
CA ILE A 72 -2.73 6.82 -2.15
C ILE A 72 -3.63 6.30 -3.28
N PRO A 73 -4.48 7.14 -3.89
CA PRO A 73 -5.34 6.73 -4.99
C PRO A 73 -4.51 6.42 -6.23
N THR A 74 -4.84 5.29 -6.87
CA THR A 74 -4.08 4.78 -8.02
C THR A 74 -4.84 4.84 -9.35
N SER A 75 -6.14 5.10 -9.33
CA SER A 75 -6.95 5.36 -10.54
C SER A 75 -6.51 6.65 -11.24
N ASP A 76 -6.24 7.73 -10.47
CA ASP A 76 -5.68 9.00 -10.96
C ASP A 76 -4.16 9.09 -10.89
N PHE A 77 -3.48 8.04 -10.40
CA PHE A 77 -2.02 8.00 -10.37
C PHE A 77 -1.43 8.25 -11.76
N LEU A 78 -2.05 7.80 -12.84
CA LEU A 78 -1.52 8.13 -14.17
C LEU A 78 -1.57 9.63 -14.51
N LYS A 79 -2.54 10.39 -13.99
CA LYS A 79 -2.71 11.82 -14.26
C LYS A 79 -1.89 12.70 -13.34
N ASN A 80 -1.83 12.37 -12.04
CA ASN A 80 -1.20 13.22 -11.00
C ASN A 80 -0.06 12.52 -10.22
N LYS A 81 0.47 11.37 -10.70
CA LYS A 81 1.53 10.57 -10.03
C LYS A 81 2.64 11.41 -9.44
N HIS A 82 3.22 12.30 -10.24
CA HIS A 82 4.41 13.06 -9.87
C HIS A 82 4.13 13.94 -8.64
N GLN A 83 2.93 14.51 -8.54
CA GLN A 83 2.56 15.39 -7.44
C GLN A 83 2.25 14.58 -6.17
N LEU A 84 1.44 13.54 -6.28
CA LEU A 84 1.07 12.69 -5.13
C LEU A 84 2.30 12.03 -4.50
N VAL A 85 3.16 11.44 -5.33
CA VAL A 85 4.38 10.79 -4.84
C VAL A 85 5.35 11.80 -4.26
N ARG A 86 5.46 13.00 -4.85
CA ARG A 86 6.31 14.06 -4.29
C ARG A 86 5.83 14.56 -2.94
N VAL A 87 4.52 14.72 -2.73
CA VAL A 87 3.96 15.11 -1.42
C VAL A 87 4.26 14.05 -0.37
N LEU A 88 4.04 12.78 -0.71
CA LEU A 88 4.40 11.66 0.16
C LEU A 88 5.89 11.68 0.50
N THR A 89 6.77 11.82 -0.50
CA THR A 89 8.21 11.83 -0.26
C THR A 89 8.63 13.04 0.58
N ASP A 90 8.03 14.22 0.37
CA ASP A 90 8.28 15.42 1.18
C ASP A 90 7.95 15.18 2.65
N GLN A 91 6.77 14.60 2.93
CA GLN A 91 6.34 14.28 4.29
C GLN A 91 7.28 13.26 4.96
N LEU A 92 7.72 12.24 4.23
CA LEU A 92 8.65 11.23 4.75
C LEU A 92 10.06 11.80 4.99
N VAL A 93 10.56 12.66 4.10
CA VAL A 93 11.85 13.35 4.28
C VAL A 93 11.79 14.26 5.49
N ARG A 94 10.72 15.06 5.65
CA ARG A 94 10.50 15.90 6.84
C ARG A 94 10.50 15.09 8.13
N LYS A 95 9.74 13.99 8.16
CA LYS A 95 9.67 13.12 9.34
C LYS A 95 11.03 12.53 9.66
N ALA A 96 11.77 12.09 8.65
CA ALA A 96 13.13 11.59 8.81
C ALA A 96 14.09 12.65 9.32
N SER A 97 14.10 13.86 8.75
CA SER A 97 15.01 14.95 9.14
C SER A 97 14.76 15.51 10.54
N CYS A 98 13.57 15.30 11.09
CA CYS A 98 13.22 15.76 12.43
C CYS A 98 13.53 14.72 13.53
N ASN A 99 14.00 13.53 13.19
CA ASN A 99 14.36 12.51 14.18
C ASN A 99 15.86 12.46 14.45
N ASP A 100 16.24 11.96 15.63
CA ASP A 100 17.63 11.96 16.13
C ASP A 100 18.63 11.20 15.23
N HIS A 101 18.13 10.43 14.26
CA HIS A 101 18.94 9.59 13.38
C HIS A 101 18.88 10.02 11.92
N ASN A 102 18.17 11.11 11.61
CA ASN A 102 17.85 11.58 10.27
C ASN A 102 17.37 10.45 9.33
N ARG A 103 16.63 9.48 9.87
CA ARG A 103 16.34 8.22 9.19
C ARG A 103 14.86 7.90 9.22
N GLY A 104 14.23 7.84 8.06
CA GLY A 104 12.85 7.41 7.91
C GLY A 104 12.72 5.98 7.43
N ARG A 105 11.65 5.28 7.84
CA ARG A 105 11.28 4.00 7.24
C ARG A 105 9.80 3.92 6.92
N VAL A 106 9.50 3.57 5.69
CA VAL A 106 8.13 3.42 5.18
C VAL A 106 7.92 2.02 4.64
N ILE A 107 6.72 1.48 4.85
CA ILE A 107 6.30 0.19 4.29
C ILE A 107 5.08 0.32 3.38
N THR A 108 5.05 -0.47 2.31
CA THR A 108 3.92 -0.56 1.39
C THR A 108 3.57 -2.01 1.13
N ILE A 109 2.27 -2.34 1.10
CA ILE A 109 1.78 -3.64 0.66
C ILE A 109 1.16 -3.47 -0.74
N ASP A 110 1.63 -4.26 -1.70
CA ASP A 110 1.15 -4.22 -3.09
C ASP A 110 0.74 -5.62 -3.57
N THR A 111 -0.39 -5.70 -4.26
CA THR A 111 -0.94 -6.92 -4.86
C THR A 111 -0.95 -6.86 -6.40
N ALA A 112 -0.22 -5.93 -7.01
CA ALA A 112 -0.25 -5.75 -8.47
C ALA A 112 0.24 -6.98 -9.27
N ILE A 113 -0.63 -7.45 -10.18
CA ILE A 113 -0.40 -8.59 -11.09
C ILE A 113 0.90 -8.41 -11.91
N THR A 114 1.11 -7.24 -12.52
CA THR A 114 2.23 -7.01 -13.46
C THR A 114 3.44 -6.34 -12.79
N GLY A 115 3.28 -5.81 -11.58
CA GLY A 115 4.29 -4.98 -10.90
C GLY A 115 4.72 -3.75 -11.71
N SER A 116 3.95 -3.33 -12.72
CA SER A 116 4.24 -2.12 -13.50
C SER A 116 3.91 -0.87 -12.69
N SER A 117 2.83 -0.89 -11.91
CA SER A 117 2.43 0.19 -11.00
C SER A 117 3.45 0.40 -9.89
N SER A 118 3.90 -0.66 -9.19
CA SER A 118 4.93 -0.53 -8.16
C SER A 118 6.28 -0.12 -8.73
N ARG A 119 6.71 -0.66 -9.87
CA ARG A 119 7.96 -0.19 -10.53
C ARG A 119 7.90 1.28 -10.92
N GLN A 120 6.76 1.72 -11.44
CA GLN A 120 6.55 3.13 -11.78
C GLN A 120 6.52 3.99 -10.52
N PHE A 121 5.77 3.59 -9.49
CA PHE A 121 5.73 4.25 -8.19
C PHE A 121 7.13 4.40 -7.58
N LEU A 122 7.94 3.33 -7.57
CA LEU A 122 9.30 3.38 -7.04
C LEU A 122 10.20 4.34 -7.81
N ARG A 123 10.02 4.46 -9.13
CA ARG A 123 10.74 5.45 -9.95
C ARG A 123 10.33 6.86 -9.54
N GLU A 124 9.03 7.13 -9.49
CA GLU A 124 8.52 8.44 -9.07
C GLU A 124 8.92 8.79 -7.64
N PHE A 125 9.00 7.80 -6.76
CA PHE A 125 9.42 7.98 -5.37
C PHE A 125 10.91 8.35 -5.29
N ASN A 126 11.74 7.70 -6.10
CA ASN A 126 13.17 8.05 -6.23
C ASN A 126 13.33 9.49 -6.75
N ASP A 127 12.65 9.83 -7.84
CA ASP A 127 12.74 11.15 -8.45
C ASP A 127 12.22 12.24 -7.49
N GLY A 128 11.14 11.93 -6.76
CA GLY A 128 10.60 12.77 -5.69
C GLY A 128 11.61 12.97 -4.56
N PHE A 129 12.33 11.91 -4.16
CA PHE A 129 13.32 11.98 -3.08
C PHE A 129 14.48 12.89 -3.46
N GLU A 130 15.11 12.65 -4.62
CA GLU A 130 16.20 13.49 -5.13
C GLU A 130 15.76 14.97 -5.24
N THR A 131 14.54 15.21 -5.73
CA THR A 131 14.00 16.57 -5.84
C THR A 131 13.78 17.24 -4.48
N VAL A 132 13.33 16.49 -3.47
CA VAL A 132 13.04 17.04 -2.14
C VAL A 132 14.35 17.32 -1.40
N VAL A 133 15.29 16.36 -1.34
CA VAL A 133 16.54 16.53 -0.57
C VAL A 133 17.43 17.63 -1.13
N ARG A 134 17.29 17.96 -2.43
CA ARG A 134 17.99 19.08 -3.08
C ARG A 134 17.45 20.47 -2.76
N ARG A 135 16.36 20.57 -1.99
CA ARG A 135 15.88 21.86 -1.51
C ARG A 135 16.78 22.37 -0.39
N ASN A 136 17.00 23.69 -0.34
CA ASN A 136 17.85 24.34 0.66
C ASN A 136 17.52 23.97 2.13
N GLU A 137 16.28 23.55 2.42
CA GLU A 137 15.86 23.11 3.76
C GLU A 137 16.59 21.83 4.23
N TYR A 138 17.03 20.97 3.30
CA TYR A 138 17.66 19.68 3.62
C TYR A 138 19.11 19.57 3.14
N SER A 139 19.65 20.58 2.44
CA SER A 139 21.00 20.54 1.87
C SER A 139 22.11 20.42 2.90
N GLU A 140 21.81 20.71 4.17
CA GLU A 140 22.75 20.66 5.30
C GLU A 140 22.52 19.44 6.22
N ILE A 141 21.47 18.64 5.97
CA ILE A 141 21.07 17.55 6.86
C ILE A 141 21.09 16.22 6.09
N PRO A 142 21.95 15.25 6.45
CA PRO A 142 22.00 13.97 5.76
C PRO A 142 20.75 13.14 6.06
N VAL A 143 19.87 12.99 5.08
CA VAL A 143 18.62 12.22 5.22
C VAL A 143 18.76 10.81 4.64
N SER A 144 18.36 9.80 5.42
CA SER A 144 18.28 8.40 4.97
C SER A 144 16.84 7.88 4.98
N LEU A 145 16.33 7.40 3.86
CA LEU A 145 15.04 6.71 3.80
C LEU A 145 15.19 5.23 3.43
N ASP A 146 14.52 4.36 4.18
CA ASP A 146 14.32 2.96 3.85
C ASP A 146 12.86 2.77 3.36
N TYR A 147 12.68 2.39 2.10
CA TYR A 147 11.40 2.01 1.51
C TYR A 147 11.28 0.49 1.45
N VAL A 148 10.32 -0.07 2.19
CA VAL A 148 10.05 -1.51 2.26
C VAL A 148 8.80 -1.84 1.47
N LEU A 149 8.94 -2.64 0.41
CA LEU A 149 7.82 -3.17 -0.36
C LEU A 149 7.55 -4.61 0.05
N ILE A 150 6.36 -4.88 0.57
CA ILE A 150 5.81 -6.23 0.67
C ILE A 150 4.92 -6.45 -0.55
N ARG A 151 5.27 -7.44 -1.36
CA ARG A 151 4.55 -7.76 -2.59
C ARG A 151 3.87 -9.11 -2.48
N PHE A 152 2.56 -9.12 -2.69
CA PHE A 152 1.80 -10.34 -2.91
C PHE A 152 1.78 -10.61 -4.42
N TRP A 153 1.99 -11.86 -4.83
CA TRP A 153 2.04 -12.22 -6.25
C TRP A 153 1.32 -13.54 -6.54
N ASP A 154 0.72 -13.62 -7.73
CA ASP A 154 -0.05 -14.77 -8.21
C ASP A 154 0.86 -15.98 -8.43
N LYS A 155 0.68 -17.02 -7.62
CA LYS A 155 1.47 -18.26 -7.65
C LYS A 155 0.78 -19.38 -8.45
N ARG A 156 -0.27 -19.09 -9.23
CA ARG A 156 -0.90 -20.17 -10.03
C ARG A 156 0.09 -20.78 -11.03
N PRO A 157 0.11 -22.11 -11.18
CA PRO A 157 1.05 -22.79 -12.08
C PRO A 157 0.86 -22.42 -13.56
N ASP A 158 -0.39 -22.13 -13.97
CA ASP A 158 -0.80 -21.83 -15.34
C ASP A 158 -0.51 -20.37 -15.74
N ARG A 159 -0.63 -19.44 -14.80
CA ARG A 159 -0.17 -18.06 -14.93
C ARG A 159 1.31 -18.00 -14.56
N GLY A 160 2.15 -18.60 -15.39
CA GLY A 160 3.60 -18.65 -15.21
C GLY A 160 4.16 -17.30 -14.77
N SER A 161 4.31 -17.10 -13.46
CA SER A 161 4.95 -15.92 -12.92
C SER A 161 6.42 -16.03 -13.24
N LYS A 162 6.81 -15.44 -14.36
CA LYS A 162 8.22 -15.30 -14.76
C LYS A 162 9.02 -14.43 -13.78
N THR A 163 8.37 -13.89 -12.75
CA THR A 163 8.96 -13.03 -11.72
C THR A 163 9.12 -13.78 -10.40
N LYS A 164 10.05 -14.73 -10.34
CA LYS A 164 10.81 -14.95 -9.10
C LYS A 164 11.64 -13.69 -8.87
N ILE A 165 11.04 -12.67 -8.26
CA ILE A 165 11.78 -11.46 -7.89
C ILE A 165 12.57 -11.83 -6.64
N LYS A 166 13.89 -11.82 -6.78
CA LYS A 166 14.81 -11.97 -5.66
C LYS A 166 14.51 -10.86 -4.66
N SER A 167 14.75 -11.13 -3.38
CA SER A 167 14.81 -10.08 -2.36
C SER A 167 15.96 -9.14 -2.70
N ASP A 168 15.69 -8.15 -3.55
CA ASP A 168 16.70 -7.21 -4.01
C ASP A 168 16.69 -6.00 -3.10
N VAL A 169 17.81 -5.74 -2.44
CA VAL A 169 18.08 -4.47 -1.77
C VAL A 169 18.77 -3.56 -2.78
N LYS A 170 18.13 -2.47 -3.18
CA LYS A 170 18.76 -1.43 -4.02
C LYS A 170 19.02 -0.20 -3.16
N THR A 171 20.27 0.22 -3.06
CA THR A 171 20.64 1.45 -2.35
C THR A 171 21.10 2.50 -3.36
N ARG A 172 20.58 3.71 -3.22
CA ARG A 172 20.98 4.91 -3.96
C ARG A 172 21.51 5.96 -2.98
N TYR A 173 22.45 6.75 -3.46
CA TYR A 173 23.02 7.87 -2.74
C TYR A 173 22.87 9.11 -3.63
N ASP A 174 22.50 10.24 -3.03
CA ASP A 174 22.56 11.56 -3.66
C ASP A 174 23.47 12.43 -2.79
N SER A 175 24.43 13.10 -3.42
CA SER A 175 25.43 13.92 -2.73
C SER A 175 25.25 15.37 -3.12
N ILE A 176 25.17 16.24 -2.12
CA ILE A 176 24.99 17.68 -2.28
C ILE A 176 26.13 18.37 -1.54
N THR A 177 26.69 19.42 -2.12
CA THR A 177 27.63 20.29 -1.39
C THR A 177 26.83 21.32 -0.60
N ASP A 178 27.06 21.38 0.70
CA ASP A 178 26.40 22.36 1.57
C ASP A 178 27.01 23.77 1.41
N VAL A 179 26.46 24.73 2.16
CA VAL A 179 26.92 26.13 2.13
C VAL A 179 28.35 26.33 2.65
N SER A 180 28.88 25.37 3.40
CA SER A 180 30.25 25.37 3.93
C SER A 180 31.26 24.73 2.97
N GLY A 181 30.78 24.07 1.91
CA GLY A 181 31.60 23.34 0.96
C GLY A 181 31.78 21.85 1.29
N GLU A 182 31.11 21.34 2.33
CA GLU A 182 31.17 19.93 2.71
C GLU A 182 30.14 19.08 1.95
N GLU A 183 30.48 17.81 1.71
CA GLU A 183 29.61 16.87 1.00
C GLU A 183 28.59 16.25 1.97
N VAL A 184 27.32 16.60 1.81
CA VAL A 184 26.18 15.98 2.51
C VAL A 184 25.65 14.82 1.67
N ARG A 185 25.56 13.63 2.28
CA ARG A 185 25.11 12.40 1.61
C ARG A 185 23.74 11.97 2.06
N HIS A 186 22.78 12.01 1.15
CA HIS A 186 21.45 11.44 1.30
C HIS A 186 21.44 9.98 0.84
N ARG A 187 20.59 9.15 1.45
CA ARG A 187 20.49 7.72 1.12
C ARG A 187 19.04 7.30 0.95
N LEU A 188 18.76 6.58 -0.14
CA LEU A 188 17.49 5.90 -0.34
C LEU A 188 17.73 4.41 -0.55
N ARG A 189 17.11 3.57 0.27
CA ARG A 189 17.22 2.11 0.18
C ARG A 189 15.86 1.49 -0.07
N PHE A 190 15.76 0.67 -1.11
CA PHE A 190 14.60 -0.14 -1.42
C PHE A 190 14.83 -1.57 -0.96
N LYS A 191 13.88 -2.14 -0.23
CA LYS A 191 13.85 -3.56 0.15
C LYS A 191 12.56 -4.18 -0.36
N ASN A 192 12.65 -5.40 -0.91
CA ASN A 192 11.49 -6.13 -1.41
C ASN A 192 11.33 -7.47 -0.68
N TYR A 193 10.13 -7.71 -0.16
CA TYR A 193 9.68 -8.98 0.40
C TYR A 193 8.55 -9.51 -0.50
N ASN A 194 8.61 -10.79 -0.90
CA ASN A 194 7.65 -11.36 -1.85
C ASN A 194 6.95 -12.56 -1.23
N PHE A 195 5.62 -12.51 -1.16
CA PHE A 195 4.79 -13.60 -0.66
C PHE A 195 3.85 -14.08 -1.78
N GLY A 196 3.94 -15.37 -2.11
CA GLY A 196 3.08 -15.94 -3.14
C GLY A 196 1.70 -16.23 -2.57
N VAL A 197 0.66 -15.73 -3.23
CA VAL A 197 -0.75 -16.05 -2.94
C VAL A 197 -1.32 -16.88 -4.08
N ARG A 198 -2.33 -17.70 -3.80
CA ARG A 198 -2.87 -18.64 -4.78
C ARG A 198 -3.50 -17.91 -5.95
N SER A 199 -4.32 -16.90 -5.71
CA SER A 199 -4.80 -15.97 -6.74
C SER A 199 -4.69 -14.55 -6.22
N LEU A 200 -4.48 -13.59 -7.12
CA LEU A 200 -4.51 -12.18 -6.74
C LEU A 200 -5.95 -11.68 -6.77
N ILE A 201 -6.37 -11.07 -5.68
CA ILE A 201 -7.43 -10.06 -5.64
C ILE A 201 -6.92 -8.89 -6.47
N SER A 202 -7.16 -8.96 -7.77
CA SER A 202 -7.10 -7.79 -8.61
C SER A 202 -8.39 -7.03 -8.43
N GLU A 203 -8.32 -5.72 -8.24
CA GLU A 203 -9.00 -4.79 -9.15
C GLU A 203 -8.89 -3.33 -8.70
N ASP A 204 -8.97 -2.45 -9.71
CA ASP A 204 -9.45 -1.07 -9.61
C ASP A 204 -11.00 -1.06 -9.56
N ASN A 205 -11.60 -1.82 -8.63
CA ASN A 205 -13.06 -1.95 -8.52
C ASN A 205 -13.52 -1.20 -7.25
N PRO A 206 -14.20 -0.05 -7.38
CA PRO A 206 -14.62 0.78 -6.24
C PRO A 206 -15.44 0.02 -5.19
N LEU A 207 -16.16 -1.03 -5.60
CA LEU A 207 -17.00 -1.86 -4.73
C LEU A 207 -16.17 -2.85 -3.90
N LEU A 208 -15.05 -3.32 -4.45
CA LEU A 208 -14.06 -4.10 -3.72
C LEU A 208 -13.22 -3.24 -2.76
N LEU A 209 -13.10 -1.94 -3.06
CA LEU A 209 -12.37 -0.99 -2.21
C LEU A 209 -13.26 -0.40 -1.11
N GLY A 210 -14.59 -0.50 -1.25
CA GLY A 210 -15.58 0.05 -0.31
C GLY A 210 -15.57 1.58 -0.22
N ILE A 211 -14.85 2.25 -1.11
CA ILE A 211 -14.57 3.68 -1.00
C ILE A 211 -14.44 4.30 -2.40
N ASP A 212 -15.14 5.41 -2.59
CA ASP A 212 -15.05 6.28 -3.76
C ASP A 212 -14.18 7.48 -3.35
N TYR A 213 -13.14 7.75 -4.15
CA TYR A 213 -12.10 8.70 -3.79
C TYR A 213 -11.91 9.76 -4.87
N PRO A 214 -12.82 10.76 -4.99
CA PRO A 214 -12.51 11.96 -5.73
C PRO A 214 -11.48 12.79 -4.95
N TYR A 215 -10.30 13.02 -5.53
CA TYR A 215 -9.32 13.96 -4.97
C TYR A 215 -9.55 15.38 -5.47
N THR A 216 -9.54 16.36 -4.56
CA THR A 216 -9.41 17.78 -4.89
C THR A 216 -8.00 18.26 -4.55
N PHE A 217 -7.33 18.86 -5.54
CA PHE A 217 -6.01 19.45 -5.37
C PHE A 217 -6.18 20.95 -5.16
N GLU A 218 -5.75 21.47 -4.02
CA GLU A 218 -5.73 22.91 -3.78
C GLU A 218 -4.32 23.44 -3.96
N LYS A 219 -4.19 24.54 -4.70
CA LYS A 219 -2.93 25.25 -4.83
C LYS A 219 -2.82 26.19 -3.63
N GLY A 220 -1.90 25.88 -2.71
CA GLY A 220 -1.58 26.72 -1.56
C GLY A 220 -0.99 28.07 -1.95
N GLU A 221 -1.03 29.00 -1.02
CA GLU A 221 -0.64 30.41 -1.20
C GLU A 221 0.82 30.58 -1.66
N ASN A 222 1.69 29.62 -1.36
CA ASN A 222 3.10 29.61 -1.77
C ASN A 222 3.35 28.88 -3.11
N GLY A 223 2.29 28.56 -3.87
CA GLY A 223 2.39 27.80 -5.12
C GLY A 223 2.65 26.30 -4.97
N GLY A 224 2.74 25.79 -3.73
CA GLY A 224 2.70 24.36 -3.43
C GLY A 224 1.29 23.82 -3.62
N ILE A 225 1.13 22.62 -4.18
CA ILE A 225 -0.17 21.95 -4.23
C ILE A 225 -0.31 21.13 -2.95
N HIS A 226 -1.28 21.48 -2.13
CA HIS A 226 -1.69 20.67 -0.99
C HIS A 226 -2.75 19.70 -1.49
N GLY A 227 -2.42 18.41 -1.47
CA GLY A 227 -3.46 17.39 -1.53
C GLY A 227 -4.22 17.44 -0.21
N GLN A 228 -5.33 18.16 -0.16
CA GLN A 228 -6.31 17.89 0.88
C GLN A 228 -6.99 16.58 0.50
N LYS A 229 -7.01 15.62 1.44
CA LYS A 229 -7.98 14.54 1.42
C LYS A 229 -9.32 15.25 1.20
N SER A 230 -10.02 15.00 0.09
CA SER A 230 -11.35 15.57 -0.02
C SER A 230 -12.10 15.09 1.23
N GLU A 231 -12.78 16.00 1.93
CA GLU A 231 -13.58 15.64 3.10
C GLU A 231 -14.63 14.56 2.74
N TYR A 232 -14.82 14.32 1.44
CA TYR A 232 -15.62 13.28 0.83
C TYR A 232 -14.75 12.07 0.46
N THR A 233 -14.16 11.42 1.46
CA THR A 233 -14.04 9.97 1.38
C THR A 233 -15.45 9.43 1.50
N GLN A 234 -16.22 9.42 0.40
CA GLN A 234 -17.53 8.77 0.45
C GLN A 234 -17.24 7.27 0.53
N GLN A 235 -17.44 6.70 1.72
CA GLN A 235 -17.65 5.25 1.83
C GLN A 235 -18.73 4.91 0.81
N VAL A 236 -18.40 4.03 -0.14
CA VAL A 236 -19.40 3.52 -1.05
C VAL A 236 -20.24 2.58 -0.19
N GLU A 237 -21.53 2.86 -0.03
CA GLU A 237 -22.47 2.03 0.75
C GLU A 237 -22.61 0.58 0.20
N VAL A 238 -21.95 0.28 -0.92
CA VAL A 238 -22.06 -0.98 -1.62
C VAL A 238 -20.83 -1.84 -1.35
N SER A 239 -20.86 -2.54 -0.23
CA SER A 239 -20.01 -3.69 0.00
C SER A 239 -20.59 -4.90 -0.72
N VAL A 240 -19.71 -5.69 -1.33
CA VAL A 240 -20.11 -6.91 -2.04
C VAL A 240 -19.92 -8.13 -1.14
N PRO A 241 -20.85 -9.11 -1.16
CA PRO A 241 -20.66 -10.36 -0.43
C PRO A 241 -19.45 -11.12 -0.97
N ILE A 242 -18.76 -11.82 -0.06
CA ILE A 242 -17.65 -12.72 -0.40
C ILE A 242 -18.13 -14.16 -0.22
N THR A 243 -18.10 -14.94 -1.29
CA THR A 243 -18.40 -16.37 -1.26
C THR A 243 -17.08 -17.15 -1.17
N VAL A 244 -16.94 -17.96 -0.13
CA VAL A 244 -15.81 -18.87 0.05
C VAL A 244 -16.24 -20.29 -0.33
N SER A 245 -15.67 -20.82 -1.40
CA SER A 245 -15.83 -22.21 -1.80
C SER A 245 -14.86 -23.11 -1.04
N ARG A 246 -15.41 -24.00 -0.22
CA ARG A 246 -14.68 -24.92 0.67
C ARG A 246 -14.30 -26.21 -0.06
N ASN A 247 -13.25 -26.87 0.43
CA ASN A 247 -12.77 -28.12 -0.15
C ASN A 247 -13.78 -29.29 -0.03
N ASP A 248 -14.70 -29.21 0.91
CA ASP A 248 -15.80 -30.18 1.09
C ASP A 248 -16.98 -29.97 0.11
N GLY A 249 -16.88 -28.96 -0.77
CA GLY A 249 -17.91 -28.63 -1.75
C GLY A 249 -19.00 -27.68 -1.23
N THR A 250 -18.92 -27.23 0.02
CA THR A 250 -19.83 -26.22 0.58
C THR A 250 -19.40 -24.80 0.19
N ASN A 251 -20.35 -23.87 0.25
CA ASN A 251 -20.08 -22.45 0.06
C ASN A 251 -20.50 -21.68 1.31
N ASN A 252 -19.57 -20.93 1.89
CA ASN A 252 -19.87 -19.99 2.96
C ASN A 252 -19.97 -18.59 2.36
N VAL A 253 -21.11 -17.93 2.57
CA VAL A 253 -21.33 -16.56 2.06
C VAL A 253 -21.20 -15.59 3.22
N TYR A 254 -20.22 -14.70 3.12
CA TYR A 254 -19.95 -13.63 4.06
C TYR A 254 -20.66 -12.37 3.57
N GLN A 255 -21.70 -11.97 4.30
CA GLN A 255 -22.52 -10.81 3.98
C GLN A 255 -21.96 -9.58 4.70
N PRO A 256 -21.77 -8.46 3.99
CA PRO A 256 -21.35 -7.22 4.62
C PRO A 256 -22.44 -6.71 5.56
N LYS A 257 -22.03 -6.26 6.75
CA LYS A 257 -22.89 -5.51 7.68
C LYS A 257 -23.08 -4.08 7.18
N LEU A 258 -24.12 -3.39 7.69
CA LEU A 258 -24.34 -1.98 7.41
C LEU A 258 -23.06 -1.17 7.72
N ASN A 259 -22.58 -0.38 6.76
CA ASN A 259 -21.36 0.44 6.83
C ASN A 259 -20.03 -0.33 6.99
N GLN A 260 -20.02 -1.65 6.84
CA GLN A 260 -18.79 -2.44 6.82
C GLN A 260 -18.16 -2.36 5.43
N SER A 261 -16.88 -2.00 5.30
CA SER A 261 -16.21 -2.01 4.00
C SER A 261 -15.85 -3.44 3.55
N THR A 262 -15.67 -3.66 2.24
CA THR A 262 -15.14 -4.93 1.73
C THR A 262 -13.77 -5.28 2.33
N GLY A 263 -12.94 -4.27 2.67
CA GLY A 263 -11.68 -4.48 3.39
C GLY A 263 -11.89 -5.04 4.81
N ASP A 264 -12.91 -4.57 5.52
CA ASP A 264 -13.26 -5.07 6.86
C ASP A 264 -13.88 -6.47 6.80
N LEU A 265 -14.68 -6.76 5.78
CA LEU A 265 -15.22 -8.10 5.55
C LEU A 265 -14.09 -9.09 5.20
N PHE A 266 -13.11 -8.64 4.42
CA PHE A 266 -11.91 -9.40 4.12
C PHE A 266 -11.04 -9.62 5.38
N LEU A 267 -10.96 -8.63 6.27
CA LEU A 267 -10.32 -8.79 7.57
C LEU A 267 -11.01 -9.86 8.42
N GLU A 268 -12.34 -9.83 8.57
CA GLU A 268 -13.07 -10.86 9.31
C GLU A 268 -12.75 -12.27 8.77
N LEU A 269 -12.78 -12.43 7.44
CA LEU A 269 -12.41 -13.67 6.75
C LEU A 269 -10.99 -14.15 7.07
N ILE A 270 -10.01 -13.25 6.98
CA ILE A 270 -8.61 -13.60 7.21
C ILE A 270 -8.34 -13.84 8.69
N LEU A 271 -8.96 -13.11 9.61
CA LEU A 271 -8.81 -13.34 11.05
C LEU A 271 -9.40 -14.69 11.46
N ASP A 272 -10.56 -15.07 10.93
CA ASP A 272 -11.18 -16.37 11.20
C ASP A 272 -10.25 -17.54 10.83
N ASP A 273 -9.52 -17.42 9.72
CA ASP A 273 -8.54 -18.43 9.27
C ASP A 273 -7.17 -18.28 9.98
N SER A 274 -6.73 -17.06 10.27
CA SER A 274 -5.40 -16.77 10.83
C SER A 274 -5.27 -17.08 12.31
N ARG A 275 -6.38 -17.21 13.06
CA ARG A 275 -6.34 -17.59 14.49
C ARG A 275 -5.67 -18.94 14.75
N GLU A 276 -5.60 -19.82 13.75
CA GLU A 276 -4.87 -21.08 13.83
C GLU A 276 -3.39 -20.96 13.43
N LEU A 277 -2.99 -19.82 12.84
CA LEU A 277 -1.67 -19.58 12.25
C LEU A 277 -0.78 -18.64 13.07
N ILE A 278 -1.35 -17.85 13.98
CA ILE A 278 -0.68 -16.94 14.91
C ILE A 278 -0.46 -17.65 16.24
#